data_AF-A0A9P6LZM4-F1
#
_entry.id   AF-A0A9P6LZM4-F1
#
_cell.length_a   1.000
_cell.length_b   1.000
_cell.length_c   1.000
_cell.angle_alpha   90.00
_cell.angle_beta   90.00
_cell.angle_gamma   90.00
#
_symmetry.space_group_name_H-M   'P 1'
#
loop_
_entity.id
_entity.type
_entity.pdbx_description
1 polymer ?
#
loop_
_entity_poly.entity_id
_entity_poly.type
_entity_poly.pdbx_seq_one_letter_code
_entity_poly.pdbx_strand_id
1 'polypeptide(L)'
;MAATAEKLVQKLTSEIDYTFLTDFFLIYRLFITPAALLKLFMLRFEWALLDNTPERQIVRIRTFVALRHWLLNYFGYDFMGSRPLRQTLSAFLQSLAKHPLVVTSPRDQRIAKELRRYTQSLKKLHYRTKAQEKLERQGRRHDSSPRRSPMKRRSARNRGEF
;
A
#
# COMPACT_ATOMS: atom_id res chain seq x y z
N MET A 1 16.85 -1.69 26.94
CA MET A 1 15.89 -2.78 26.66
C MET A 1 15.03 -2.35 25.48
N ALA A 2 15.13 -3.02 24.33
CA ALA A 2 14.29 -2.72 23.18
C ALA A 2 12.86 -3.20 23.45
N ALA A 3 11.85 -2.37 23.18
CA ALA A 3 10.46 -2.79 23.28
C ALA A 3 10.16 -3.85 22.21
N THR A 4 9.67 -5.02 22.62
CA THR A 4 9.19 -6.05 21.69
C THR A 4 8.07 -5.48 20.83
N ALA A 5 7.93 -5.92 19.58
CA ALA A 5 6.93 -5.37 18.65
C ALA A 5 5.49 -5.42 19.21
N GLU A 6 5.17 -6.40 20.06
CA GLU A 6 3.92 -6.49 20.80
C GLU A 6 3.71 -5.31 21.76
N LYS A 7 4.74 -4.88 22.50
CA LYS A 7 4.68 -3.73 23.39
C LYS A 7 4.48 -2.43 22.63
N LEU A 8 5.03 -2.32 21.42
CA LEU A 8 4.82 -1.16 20.55
C LEU A 8 3.40 -1.11 19.97
N VAL A 9 2.84 -2.27 19.57
CA VAL A 9 1.44 -2.37 19.15
C VAL A 9 0.49 -2.12 20.32
N GLN A 10 0.84 -2.59 21.52
CA GLN A 10 0.11 -2.26 22.74
C GLN A 10 0.11 -0.75 22.96
N LYS A 11 1.27 -0.08 22.88
CA LYS A 11 1.38 1.38 23.04
C LYS A 11 0.57 2.15 21.98
N LEU A 12 0.69 1.76 20.71
CA LEU A 12 -0.10 2.31 19.59
C LEU A 12 -1.61 2.23 19.82
N THR A 13 -2.06 1.23 20.59
CA THR A 13 -3.48 0.98 20.83
C THR A 13 -3.94 1.38 22.23
N SER A 14 -3.04 1.81 23.11
CA SER A 14 -3.35 2.31 24.46
C SER A 14 -3.35 3.84 24.56
N GLU A 15 -2.61 4.55 23.70
CA GLU A 15 -2.50 6.02 23.71
C GLU A 15 -2.70 6.57 22.28
N ILE A 16 -3.60 7.56 22.09
CA ILE A 16 -3.75 8.25 20.79
C ILE A 16 -2.72 9.38 20.76
N ASP A 17 -1.47 9.01 20.52
CA ASP A 17 -0.43 9.95 20.17
C ASP A 17 -0.16 9.82 18.66
N TYR A 18 -0.61 10.80 17.90
CA TYR A 18 -0.44 10.82 16.44
C TYR A 18 1.03 11.03 16.04
N THR A 19 1.83 11.68 16.89
CA THR A 19 3.28 11.82 16.71
C THR A 19 3.92 10.44 16.83
N PHE A 20 3.64 9.72 17.93
CA PHE A 20 4.11 8.35 18.11
C PHE A 20 3.66 7.41 16.98
N LEU A 21 2.43 7.54 16.49
CA LEU A 21 1.91 6.77 15.36
C LEU A 21 2.76 6.98 14.11
N THR A 22 3.04 8.25 13.78
CA THR A 22 3.80 8.62 12.59
C THR A 22 5.26 8.16 12.72
N ASP A 23 5.88 8.42 13.85
CA ASP A 23 7.25 8.02 14.15
C ASP A 23 7.42 6.50 14.08
N PHE A 24 6.47 5.75 14.66
CA PHE A 24 6.46 4.31 14.57
C PHE A 24 6.51 3.83 13.11
N PHE A 25 5.64 4.36 12.24
CA PHE A 25 5.59 3.89 10.84
C PHE A 25 6.80 4.31 9.99
N LEU A 26 7.55 5.32 10.43
CA LEU A 26 8.84 5.67 9.83
C LEU A 26 9.90 4.61 10.14
N ILE A 27 9.98 4.14 11.38
CA ILE A 27 11.14 3.32 11.82
C ILE A 27 10.86 1.83 12.03
N TYR A 28 9.60 1.37 12.00
CA TYR A 28 9.27 0.00 12.42
C TYR A 28 10.02 -1.11 11.67
N ARG A 29 10.36 -0.86 10.41
CA ARG A 29 11.03 -1.84 9.54
C ARG A 29 12.41 -2.25 10.04
N LEU A 30 13.00 -1.44 10.93
CA LEU A 30 14.26 -1.76 11.59
C LEU A 30 14.14 -2.92 12.58
N PHE A 31 12.92 -3.25 13.04
CA PHE A 31 12.70 -4.23 14.10
C PHE A 31 11.52 -5.19 13.89
N ILE A 32 10.64 -4.97 12.91
CA ILE A 32 9.58 -5.94 12.54
C ILE A 32 9.24 -5.87 11.05
N THR A 33 8.96 -7.03 10.45
CA THR A 33 8.54 -7.10 9.05
C THR A 33 7.09 -6.61 8.87
N PRO A 34 6.73 -6.05 7.70
CA PRO A 34 5.35 -5.68 7.41
C PRO A 34 4.35 -6.85 7.60
N ALA A 35 4.76 -8.08 7.24
CA ALA A 35 3.90 -9.25 7.41
C ALA A 35 3.64 -9.59 8.88
N ALA A 36 4.67 -9.52 9.73
CA ALA A 36 4.52 -9.75 11.16
C ALA A 36 3.69 -8.62 11.81
N LEU A 37 3.93 -7.36 11.43
CA LEU A 37 3.17 -6.22 11.94
C LEU A 37 1.68 -6.32 11.58
N LEU A 38 1.36 -6.73 10.34
CA LEU A 38 -0.03 -6.97 9.95
C LEU A 38 -0.70 -8.03 10.82
N LYS A 39 -0.01 -9.14 11.12
CA LYS A 39 -0.54 -10.18 12.02
C LYS A 39 -0.81 -9.63 13.42
N LEU A 40 0.06 -8.78 13.96
CA LEU A 40 -0.17 -8.14 15.27
C LEU A 40 -1.42 -7.24 15.25
N PHE A 41 -1.64 -6.46 14.18
CA PHE A 41 -2.88 -5.69 14.02
C PHE A 41 -4.11 -6.59 13.94
N MET A 42 -4.04 -7.72 13.22
CA MET A 42 -5.14 -8.68 13.11
C MET A 42 -5.50 -9.28 14.47
N LEU A 43 -4.51 -9.78 15.22
CA LEU A 43 -4.71 -10.32 16.57
C LEU A 43 -5.31 -9.29 17.52
N ARG A 44 -4.88 -8.03 17.41
CA ARG A 44 -5.41 -6.94 18.23
C ARG A 44 -6.87 -6.64 17.92
N PHE A 45 -7.25 -6.69 16.63
CA PHE A 45 -8.66 -6.59 16.22
C PHE A 45 -9.49 -7.77 16.68
N GLU A 46 -9.00 -9.00 16.52
CA GLU A 46 -9.68 -10.21 16.98
C GLU A 46 -9.97 -10.15 18.48
N TRP A 47 -8.96 -9.78 19.29
CA TRP A 47 -9.16 -9.55 20.71
C TRP A 47 -10.21 -8.46 20.98
N ALA A 48 -10.13 -7.34 20.26
CA ALA A 48 -11.05 -6.21 20.45
C ALA A 48 -12.48 -6.49 19.92
N LEU A 49 -12.70 -7.64 19.27
CA LEU A 49 -13.99 -8.09 18.74
C LEU A 49 -14.60 -9.26 19.52
N LEU A 50 -13.95 -9.73 20.60
CA LEU A 50 -14.53 -10.77 21.47
C LEU A 50 -15.78 -10.28 22.20
N ASP A 51 -15.85 -8.99 22.53
CA ASP A 51 -17.03 -8.35 23.10
C ASP A 51 -17.11 -6.87 22.66
N ASN A 52 -18.17 -6.18 23.09
CA ASN A 52 -18.45 -4.80 22.73
C ASN A 52 -18.25 -3.81 23.91
N THR A 53 -17.34 -4.09 24.85
CA THR A 53 -17.11 -3.16 25.97
C THR A 53 -16.53 -1.82 25.46
N PRO A 54 -16.70 -0.70 26.20
CA PRO A 54 -16.12 0.58 25.84
C PRO A 54 -14.60 0.53 25.63
N GLU A 55 -13.89 -0.24 26.44
CA GLU A 55 -12.43 -0.41 26.35
C GLU A 55 -12.04 -1.09 25.03
N ARG A 56 -12.77 -2.15 24.65
CA ARG A 56 -12.53 -2.84 23.38
C ARG A 56 -12.91 -1.98 22.19
N GLN A 57 -13.98 -1.20 22.28
CA GLN A 57 -14.34 -0.23 21.24
C GLN A 57 -13.20 0.77 21.00
N ILE A 58 -12.63 1.33 22.06
CA ILE A 58 -11.49 2.25 21.98
C ILE A 58 -10.31 1.57 21.27
N VAL A 59 -9.98 0.33 21.65
CA VAL A 59 -8.90 -0.43 21.01
C VAL A 59 -9.21 -0.66 19.52
N ARG A 60 -10.43 -1.03 19.13
CA ARG A 60 -10.82 -1.20 17.71
C ARG A 60 -10.60 0.08 16.91
N ILE A 61 -11.06 1.22 17.42
CA ILE A 61 -10.94 2.52 16.76
C ILE A 61 -9.45 2.87 16.56
N ARG A 62 -8.63 2.70 17.59
CA ARG A 62 -7.19 3.00 17.52
C ARG A 62 -6.45 2.09 16.55
N THR A 63 -6.76 0.80 16.59
CA THR A 63 -6.22 -0.20 15.66
C THR A 63 -6.59 0.14 14.22
N PHE A 64 -7.81 0.65 14.00
CA PHE A 64 -8.24 1.16 12.69
C PHE A 64 -7.47 2.41 12.26
N VAL A 65 -7.33 3.41 13.14
CA VAL A 65 -6.59 4.64 12.83
C VAL A 65 -5.16 4.30 12.42
N ALA A 66 -4.51 3.39 13.14
CA ALA A 66 -3.15 2.97 12.83
C ALA A 66 -3.05 2.24 11.49
N LEU A 67 -3.92 1.25 11.25
CA LEU A 67 -3.95 0.51 9.98
C LEU A 67 -4.27 1.44 8.79
N ARG A 68 -5.18 2.40 8.98
CA ARG A 68 -5.51 3.41 7.97
C ARG A 68 -4.31 4.29 7.66
N HIS A 69 -3.65 4.84 8.67
CA HIS A 69 -2.46 5.67 8.49
C HIS A 69 -1.38 4.90 7.73
N TRP A 70 -1.18 3.63 8.07
CA TRP A 70 -0.24 2.76 7.39
C TRP A 70 -0.54 2.61 5.90
N LEU A 71 -1.80 2.30 5.56
CA LEU A 71 -2.23 2.13 4.18
C LEU A 71 -2.23 3.43 3.39
N LEU A 72 -2.54 4.57 4.00
CA LEU A 72 -2.55 5.84 3.27
C LEU A 72 -1.14 6.35 2.97
N ASN A 73 -0.23 6.24 3.93
CA ASN A 73 1.07 6.90 3.84
C ASN A 73 2.19 5.97 3.36
N TYR A 74 2.08 4.66 3.58
CA TYR A 74 3.17 3.72 3.34
C TYR A 74 2.81 2.51 2.46
N PHE A 75 1.66 2.55 1.76
CA PHE A 75 1.27 1.45 0.88
C PHE A 75 2.29 1.15 -0.21
N GLY A 76 2.85 2.21 -0.82
CA GLY A 76 3.88 2.08 -1.85
C GLY A 76 5.12 1.33 -1.34
N TYR A 77 5.54 1.60 -0.11
CA TYR A 77 6.73 0.99 0.48
C TYR A 77 6.49 -0.46 0.90
N ASP A 78 5.38 -0.76 1.57
CA ASP A 78 5.21 -2.05 2.23
C ASP A 78 4.35 -3.04 1.47
N PHE A 79 3.28 -2.54 0.85
CA PHE A 79 2.25 -3.38 0.26
C PHE A 79 2.46 -3.57 -1.22
N MET A 80 3.12 -2.64 -1.93
CA MET A 80 3.27 -2.71 -3.40
C MET A 80 4.16 -3.87 -3.85
N GLY A 81 5.26 -4.14 -3.14
CA GLY A 81 6.18 -5.24 -3.47
C GLY A 81 5.65 -6.62 -3.07
N SER A 82 4.77 -6.70 -2.07
CA SER A 82 4.38 -7.98 -1.45
C SER A 82 2.95 -8.40 -1.79
N ARG A 83 2.80 -9.29 -2.79
CA ARG A 83 1.50 -9.93 -3.10
C ARG A 83 0.91 -10.69 -1.91
N PRO A 84 1.68 -11.50 -1.16
CA PRO A 84 1.17 -12.21 0.01
C PRO A 84 0.59 -11.25 1.06
N LEU A 85 1.29 -10.15 1.36
CA LEU A 85 0.81 -9.15 2.33
C LEU A 85 -0.53 -8.55 1.91
N ARG A 86 -0.68 -8.21 0.62
CA ARG A 86 -1.94 -7.69 0.08
C ARG A 86 -3.08 -8.71 0.15
N GLN A 87 -2.79 -10.00 -0.06
CA GLN A 87 -3.79 -11.07 0.02
C GLN A 87 -4.25 -11.27 1.47
N THR A 88 -3.32 -11.37 2.41
CA THR A 88 -3.62 -11.47 3.85
C THR A 88 -4.47 -10.30 4.32
N LEU A 89 -4.09 -9.07 3.98
CA LEU A 89 -4.88 -7.88 4.32
C LEU A 89 -6.29 -7.94 3.70
N SER A 90 -6.39 -8.32 2.42
CA SER A 90 -7.69 -8.38 1.74
C SER A 90 -8.61 -9.43 2.38
N ALA A 91 -8.09 -10.62 2.72
CA ALA A 91 -8.83 -11.67 3.40
C ALA A 91 -9.28 -11.23 4.81
N PHE A 92 -8.38 -10.59 5.56
CA PHE A 92 -8.70 -10.04 6.87
C PHE A 92 -9.83 -9.00 6.79
N LEU A 93 -9.75 -8.00 5.90
CA LEU A 93 -10.79 -6.98 5.74
C LEU A 93 -12.12 -7.56 5.24
N GLN A 94 -12.07 -8.65 4.47
CA GLN A 94 -13.26 -9.39 4.05
C GLN A 94 -13.95 -10.08 5.23
N SER A 95 -13.18 -10.78 6.07
CA SER A 95 -13.66 -11.39 7.32
C SER A 95 -14.22 -10.33 8.28
N LEU A 96 -13.46 -9.25 8.50
CA LEU A 96 -13.81 -8.20 9.45
C LEU A 96 -15.19 -7.60 9.20
N ALA A 97 -15.54 -7.25 7.95
CA ALA A 97 -16.87 -6.67 7.68
C ALA A 97 -18.01 -7.69 7.63
N LYS A 98 -17.74 -8.99 7.80
CA LYS A 98 -18.77 -10.01 8.06
C LYS A 98 -18.93 -10.30 9.56
N HIS A 99 -18.04 -9.77 10.41
CA HIS A 99 -18.05 -10.05 11.84
C HIS A 99 -19.34 -9.51 12.49
N PRO A 100 -20.04 -10.28 13.36
CA PRO A 100 -21.32 -9.88 13.93
C PRO A 100 -21.30 -8.49 14.58
N LEU A 101 -20.31 -8.22 15.45
CA LEU A 101 -20.17 -6.91 16.10
C LEU A 101 -19.89 -5.75 15.14
N VAL A 102 -19.26 -6.04 13.99
CA VAL A 102 -18.99 -5.01 12.98
C VAL A 102 -20.25 -4.74 12.18
N VAL A 103 -21.03 -5.78 11.86
CA VAL A 103 -22.30 -5.65 11.14
C VAL A 103 -23.36 -4.96 11.99
N THR A 104 -23.39 -5.16 13.30
CA THR A 104 -24.37 -4.50 14.18
C THR A 104 -24.00 -3.06 14.53
N SER A 105 -22.76 -2.63 14.25
CA SER A 105 -22.24 -1.29 14.57
C SER A 105 -22.08 -0.45 13.29
N PRO A 106 -22.92 0.57 13.04
CA PRO A 106 -22.78 1.46 11.88
C PRO A 106 -21.40 2.12 11.78
N ARG A 107 -20.80 2.42 12.94
CA ARG A 107 -19.44 2.96 13.05
C ARG A 107 -18.40 1.97 12.53
N ASP A 108 -18.44 0.73 13.01
CA ASP A 108 -17.48 -0.30 12.62
C ASP A 108 -17.68 -0.73 11.16
N GLN A 109 -18.92 -0.73 10.65
CA GLN A 109 -19.19 -0.92 9.23
C GLN A 109 -18.54 0.17 8.36
N ARG A 110 -18.65 1.44 8.77
CA ARG A 110 -18.04 2.55 8.04
C ARG A 110 -16.53 2.41 8.01
N ILE A 111 -15.92 2.10 9.15
CA ILE A 111 -14.51 1.76 9.31
C ILE A 111 -14.11 0.65 8.33
N ALA A 112 -14.79 -0.49 8.35
CA ALA A 112 -14.45 -1.62 7.48
C ALA A 112 -14.60 -1.29 5.98
N LYS A 113 -15.65 -0.54 5.60
CA LYS A 113 -15.84 -0.04 4.23
C LYS A 113 -14.72 0.91 3.81
N GLU A 114 -14.32 1.82 4.67
CA GLU A 114 -13.25 2.78 4.40
C GLU A 114 -11.91 2.06 4.13
N LEU A 115 -11.50 1.11 4.99
CA LEU A 115 -10.29 0.31 4.75
C LEU A 115 -10.33 -0.44 3.42
N ARG A 116 -11.47 -1.05 3.07
CA ARG A 116 -11.63 -1.72 1.78
C ARG A 116 -11.48 -0.74 0.61
N ARG A 117 -12.11 0.45 0.70
CA ARG A 117 -11.97 1.48 -0.33
C ARG A 117 -10.51 1.88 -0.52
N TYR A 118 -9.74 2.09 0.55
CA TYR A 118 -8.32 2.43 0.41
C TYR A 118 -7.52 1.34 -0.27
N THR A 119 -7.68 0.09 0.15
CA THR A 119 -6.95 -1.02 -0.49
C THR A 119 -7.30 -1.17 -1.98
N GLN A 120 -8.55 -0.90 -2.37
CA GLN A 120 -8.97 -0.94 -3.77
C GLN A 120 -8.47 0.26 -4.58
N SER A 121 -8.61 1.48 -4.05
CA SER A 121 -8.17 2.72 -4.70
C SER A 121 -6.66 2.73 -4.89
N LEU A 122 -5.88 2.29 -3.90
CA LEU A 122 -4.43 2.20 -3.99
C LEU A 122 -4.02 1.16 -5.04
N LYS A 123 -4.62 -0.04 -5.03
CA LYS A 123 -4.41 -1.04 -6.11
C LYS A 123 -4.66 -0.42 -7.49
N LYS A 124 -5.80 0.25 -7.69
CA LYS A 124 -6.16 0.87 -8.96
C LYS A 124 -5.15 1.95 -9.38
N LEU A 125 -4.79 2.86 -8.47
CA LEU A 125 -3.82 3.91 -8.74
C LEU A 125 -2.48 3.34 -9.19
N HIS A 126 -1.97 2.31 -8.49
CA HIS A 126 -0.70 1.69 -8.83
C HIS A 126 -0.72 0.93 -10.15
N TYR A 127 -1.76 0.14 -10.42
CA TYR A 127 -1.86 -0.56 -11.72
C TYR A 127 -2.01 0.42 -12.88
N ARG A 128 -2.66 1.58 -12.66
CA ARG A 128 -2.72 2.66 -13.63
C ARG A 128 -1.35 3.29 -13.88
N THR A 129 -0.60 3.63 -12.83
CA THR A 129 0.76 4.18 -12.94
C THR A 129 1.71 3.21 -13.66
N LYS A 130 1.69 1.92 -13.30
CA LYS A 130 2.47 0.87 -13.99
C LYS A 130 2.13 0.74 -15.48
N ALA A 131 0.86 0.89 -15.84
CA ALA A 131 0.43 0.85 -17.23
C ALA A 131 0.94 2.07 -18.01
N GLN A 132 0.89 3.27 -17.41
CA GLN A 132 1.42 4.50 -18.01
C GLN A 132 2.94 4.43 -18.20
N GLU A 133 3.70 3.99 -17.19
CA GLU A 133 5.16 3.79 -17.30
C GLU A 133 5.53 2.81 -18.42
N LYS A 134 4.72 1.75 -18.62
CA LYS A 134 4.96 0.76 -19.68
C LYS A 134 4.71 1.37 -21.07
N LEU A 135 3.65 2.17 -21.23
CA LEU A 135 3.37 2.89 -22.48
C LEU A 135 4.49 3.88 -22.81
N GLU A 136 4.95 4.68 -21.85
CA GLU A 136 6.02 5.66 -22.04
C GLU A 136 7.35 4.98 -22.44
N ARG A 137 7.68 3.84 -21.81
CA ARG A 137 8.87 3.05 -22.18
C ARG A 137 8.77 2.43 -23.57
N GLN A 138 7.57 2.04 -24.01
CA GLN A 138 7.35 1.54 -25.37
C GLN A 138 7.43 2.67 -26.40
N GLY A 139 6.88 3.86 -26.09
CA GLY A 139 7.00 5.05 -26.93
C GLY A 139 8.45 5.50 -27.13
N ARG A 140 9.26 5.56 -26.06
CA ARG A 140 10.69 5.92 -26.14
C ARG A 140 11.54 4.91 -26.93
N ARG A 141 11.19 3.62 -26.90
CA ARG A 141 11.86 2.59 -27.72
C ARG A 141 11.55 2.72 -29.22
N HIS A 142 10.37 3.23 -29.55
CA HIS A 142 9.98 3.41 -30.95
C HIS A 142 10.60 4.67 -31.58
N ASP A 143 10.80 5.71 -30.78
CA ASP A 143 11.42 7.00 -31.20
C ASP A 143 12.96 6.92 -31.30
N SER A 144 13.59 5.91 -30.69
CA SER A 144 15.04 5.66 -30.78
C SER A 144 15.47 4.78 -31.96
N SER A 145 14.56 4.49 -32.91
CA SER A 145 14.96 3.88 -34.20
C SER A 145 15.85 4.85 -35.00
N PRO A 146 17.01 4.42 -35.53
CA PRO A 146 17.89 5.32 -36.27
C PRO A 146 17.15 5.83 -37.51
N ARG A 147 17.00 7.15 -37.64
CA ARG A 147 16.58 7.77 -38.91
C ARG A 147 17.55 7.30 -39.99
N ARG A 148 17.07 6.51 -40.95
CA ARG A 148 17.84 6.12 -42.15
C ARG A 148 18.41 7.39 -42.78
N SER A 149 19.74 7.52 -42.80
CA SER A 149 20.40 8.63 -43.45
C SER A 149 20.05 8.64 -44.95
N PRO A 150 19.80 9.80 -45.57
CA PRO A 150 19.51 9.85 -47.00
C PRO A 150 20.77 9.42 -47.76
N MET A 151 20.61 8.39 -48.60
CA MET A 151 21.65 7.86 -49.47
C MET A 151 22.14 8.97 -50.41
N LYS A 152 23.40 9.41 -50.25
CA LYS A 152 24.04 10.37 -51.16
C LYS A 152 24.01 9.78 -52.58
N ARG A 153 23.19 10.37 -53.46
CA ARG A 153 23.25 10.11 -54.90
C ARG A 153 24.64 10.50 -55.41
N ARG A 154 25.47 9.51 -55.70
CA ARG A 154 26.68 9.68 -56.51
C ARG A 154 26.24 10.05 -57.93
N SER A 155 26.44 11.30 -58.32
CA SER A 155 26.38 11.70 -59.73
C SER A 155 27.71 11.33 -60.37
N ALA A 156 27.66 10.46 -61.36
CA ALA A 156 28.79 10.10 -62.19
C ALA A 156 28.83 11.03 -63.42
N ARG A 157 30.03 11.56 -63.69
CA ARG A 157 30.64 11.71 -65.02
C ARG A 157 29.90 12.61 -66.03
N ASN A 158 30.56 13.70 -66.43
CA ASN A 158 30.87 13.82 -67.85
C ASN A 158 32.18 14.57 -68.15
N ARG A 159 32.94 14.00 -69.09
CA ARG A 159 34.12 14.56 -69.78
C ARG A 159 33.63 15.22 -71.08
N GLY A 160 34.39 16.20 -71.57
CA GLY A 160 34.30 16.79 -72.92
C GLY A 160 34.77 18.25 -72.85
N GLU A 161 36.04 18.53 -73.21
CA GLU A 161 36.43 19.23 -74.46
C GLU A 161 36.01 20.71 -74.42
N PHE A 162 36.89 21.71 -74.43
CA PHE A 162 38.04 21.99 -75.30
C PHE A 162 39.25 22.56 -74.55
#